data_AF-A0A6I2F5H2-F1
#
_entry.id   AF-A0A6I2F5H2-F1
#
_cell.length_a   1.000
_cell.length_b   1.000
_cell.length_c   1.000
_cell.angle_alpha   90.00
_cell.angle_beta   90.00
_cell.angle_gamma   90.00
#
_symmetry.space_group_name_H-M   'P 1'
#
loop_
_entity.id
_entity.type
_entity.pdbx_description
1 polymer ?
#
loop_
_entity_poly.entity_id
_entity_poly.type
_entity_poly.pdbx_seq_one_letter_code
_entity_poly.pdbx_strand_id
1 'polypeptide(L)'
;MNRRRTHPVADRFWSTVTGFADRGILWWTLAGVLAVTGRRRAAARGLASLLAASAIANLIAKRLFGGDRPILEEVPIRRRLPKRPTTPAFPSGHSASAGAFAVGVAIEDPRLGAAIAPLSLGVGYSRLHVGAHWLSDVAGGLALGAAVAGLGAFVGRRGRSGRHGADRDARAGAPAPSGEDRPLPASADGAGVFVIANPTSGTAVVRADPLRSVRRRLPLAEVHVLGDDEEPSRVARRVLERPEPPRILGVCGGDGTVAAVAHVAREAGVPLLVVPGGTFNHFARTAGAASADLAVDALQRGEGVRVDVGELRFGDQPAITVLNTASVGVYPDFVTVREQLEPRLGKWPAAIVAAARVLRRSDPVRVEIDGRPVAVWTLFVGIGPNDPGTAAPLQRRRLDVGVLDVRVLRAGSRTRAVGSLAFGRRTSAVLRRLRVLPDRLESMQARELEVVVHPRHGQPPGFAHDGEVAVEAPAVADARSPEPGYRTRIRIVPAALDVYRPASPSVE
;
A
#
# COMPACT_ATOMS: atom_id res chain seq x y z
N MET A 1 -7.31 49.93 -13.92
CA MET A 1 -5.90 49.57 -14.21
C MET A 1 -5.63 49.56 -15.71
N ASN A 2 -6.41 48.82 -16.50
CA ASN A 2 -6.14 48.53 -17.92
C ASN A 2 -6.20 49.75 -18.87
N ARG A 3 -6.97 50.80 -18.51
CA ARG A 3 -7.11 52.05 -19.28
C ARG A 3 -6.01 53.11 -19.03
N ARG A 4 -5.10 52.91 -18.06
CA ARG A 4 -4.10 53.93 -17.69
C ARG A 4 -2.91 53.93 -18.65
N ARG A 5 -2.50 55.11 -19.14
CA ARG A 5 -1.27 55.28 -19.92
C ARG A 5 -0.05 55.19 -18.98
N THR A 6 0.96 54.42 -19.36
CA THR A 6 2.23 54.25 -18.62
C THR A 6 3.39 54.45 -19.59
N HIS A 7 4.58 54.75 -19.05
CA HIS A 7 5.76 55.06 -19.84
C HIS A 7 6.19 53.86 -20.72
N PRO A 8 6.67 54.06 -21.97
CA PRO A 8 7.03 52.97 -22.90
C PRO A 8 8.04 51.95 -22.35
N VAL A 9 8.95 52.39 -21.49
CA VAL A 9 9.94 51.52 -20.81
C VAL A 9 9.25 50.53 -19.86
N ALA A 10 8.25 51.00 -19.09
CA ALA A 10 7.46 50.14 -18.21
C ALA A 10 6.63 49.14 -19.01
N ASP A 11 6.09 49.55 -20.16
CA ASP A 11 5.30 48.66 -21.03
C ASP A 11 6.15 47.53 -21.61
N ARG A 12 7.39 47.81 -22.02
CA ARG A 12 8.34 46.80 -22.50
C ARG A 12 8.76 45.85 -21.37
N PHE A 13 9.02 46.38 -20.17
CA PHE A 13 9.37 45.58 -19.00
C PHE A 13 8.26 44.57 -18.64
N TRP A 14 7.03 45.02 -18.44
CA TRP A 14 5.92 44.14 -18.03
C TRP A 14 5.49 43.14 -19.11
N SER A 15 5.63 43.52 -20.38
CA SER A 15 5.42 42.59 -21.50
C SER A 15 6.46 41.47 -21.51
N THR A 16 7.72 41.80 -21.20
CA THR A 16 8.82 40.82 -21.10
C THR A 16 8.62 39.88 -19.91
N VAL A 17 8.26 40.42 -18.74
CA VAL A 17 7.93 39.63 -17.54
C VAL A 17 6.80 38.63 -17.83
N THR A 18 5.78 39.06 -18.56
CA THR A 18 4.66 38.20 -18.97
C THR A 18 5.13 37.07 -19.89
N GLY A 19 5.96 37.36 -20.89
CA GLY A 19 6.51 36.34 -21.80
C GLY A 19 7.41 35.32 -21.10
N PHE A 20 8.19 35.76 -20.11
CA PHE A 20 9.06 34.88 -19.31
C PHE A 20 8.26 33.99 -18.34
N ALA A 21 7.13 34.49 -17.84
CA ALA A 21 6.19 33.74 -17.00
C ALA A 21 5.35 32.73 -17.79
N ASP A 22 5.01 33.02 -19.06
CA ASP A 22 4.13 32.19 -19.91
C ASP A 22 4.68 30.78 -20.20
N ARG A 23 6.00 30.56 -20.13
CA ARG A 23 6.64 29.26 -20.39
C ARG A 23 7.08 28.52 -19.11
N GLY A 24 6.76 29.05 -17.94
CA GLY A 24 7.25 28.50 -16.66
C GLY A 24 8.76 28.65 -16.42
N ILE A 25 9.51 29.25 -17.36
CA ILE A 25 10.97 29.41 -17.29
C ILE A 25 11.38 30.09 -15.98
N LEU A 26 10.67 31.17 -15.60
CA LEU A 26 10.91 31.87 -14.34
C LEU A 26 10.95 30.94 -13.12
N TRP A 27 9.93 30.09 -12.99
CA TRP A 27 9.75 29.23 -11.82
C TRP A 27 10.70 28.03 -11.84
N TRP A 28 10.98 27.47 -13.01
CA TRP A 28 11.98 26.42 -13.18
C TRP A 28 13.39 26.91 -12.87
N THR A 29 13.77 28.11 -13.34
CA THR A 29 15.05 28.74 -13.02
C THR A 29 15.17 29.02 -11.53
N LEU A 30 14.13 29.61 -10.92
CA LEU A 30 14.12 29.89 -9.48
C LEU A 30 14.21 28.60 -8.64
N ALA A 31 13.52 27.54 -9.06
CA ALA A 31 13.64 26.22 -8.42
C ALA A 31 15.05 25.62 -8.59
N GLY A 32 15.67 25.78 -9.76
CA GLY A 32 17.05 25.35 -10.01
C GLY A 32 18.06 26.07 -9.11
N VAL A 33 17.95 27.40 -8.99
CA VAL A 33 18.79 28.20 -8.06
C VAL A 33 18.58 27.75 -6.61
N LEU A 34 17.33 27.56 -6.19
CA LEU A 34 17.04 27.04 -4.85
C LEU A 34 17.64 25.64 -4.65
N ALA A 35 17.60 24.76 -5.65
CA ALA A 35 18.16 23.42 -5.55
C ALA A 35 19.69 23.41 -5.44
N VAL A 36 20.38 24.26 -6.20
CA VAL A 36 21.86 24.41 -6.18
C VAL A 36 22.34 25.08 -4.91
N THR A 37 21.59 26.05 -4.38
CA THR A 37 21.89 26.73 -3.10
C THR A 37 21.48 25.91 -1.85
N GLY A 38 21.26 24.59 -2.00
CA GLY A 38 20.98 23.67 -0.90
C GLY A 38 19.52 23.61 -0.44
N ARG A 39 18.61 24.42 -1.00
CA ARG A 39 17.19 24.51 -0.63
C ARG A 39 16.31 23.59 -1.48
N ARG A 40 16.78 22.37 -1.72
CA ARG A 40 16.13 21.36 -2.58
C ARG A 40 14.67 21.04 -2.19
N ARG A 41 14.36 21.07 -0.88
CA ARG A 41 13.00 20.82 -0.38
C ARG A 41 12.02 21.95 -0.73
N ALA A 42 12.45 23.20 -0.56
CA ALA A 42 11.68 24.37 -0.95
C ALA A 42 11.44 24.39 -2.47
N ALA A 43 12.49 24.10 -3.26
CA ALA A 43 12.39 23.99 -4.71
C ALA A 43 11.38 22.92 -5.15
N ALA A 44 11.51 21.68 -4.62
CA ALA A 44 10.62 20.58 -4.95
C ALA A 44 9.17 20.86 -4.54
N ARG A 45 8.97 21.45 -3.36
CA ARG A 45 7.64 21.80 -2.86
C ARG A 45 6.99 22.92 -3.68
N GLY A 46 7.74 23.98 -3.98
CA GLY A 46 7.29 25.08 -4.84
C GLY A 46 6.86 24.57 -6.21
N LEU A 47 7.68 23.74 -6.86
CA LEU A 47 7.34 23.14 -8.17
C LEU A 47 6.13 22.22 -8.10
N ALA A 48 6.05 21.33 -7.10
CA ALA A 48 4.92 20.42 -6.94
C ALA A 48 3.60 21.19 -6.73
N SER A 49 3.62 22.24 -5.91
CA SER A 49 2.47 23.11 -5.69
C SER A 49 2.07 23.87 -6.96
N LEU A 50 3.04 24.39 -7.72
CA LEU A 50 2.82 25.04 -9.01
C LEU A 50 2.14 24.10 -10.02
N LEU A 51 2.68 22.89 -10.21
CA LEU A 51 2.13 21.93 -11.19
C LEU A 51 0.70 21.52 -10.82
N ALA A 52 0.45 21.25 -9.54
CA ALA A 52 -0.88 20.92 -9.06
C ALA A 52 -1.88 22.08 -9.25
N ALA A 53 -1.50 23.30 -8.89
CA ALA A 53 -2.36 24.47 -9.04
C ALA A 53 -2.65 24.78 -10.51
N SER A 54 -1.65 24.63 -11.40
CA SER A 54 -1.82 24.81 -12.84
C SER A 54 -2.77 23.77 -13.44
N ALA A 55 -2.64 22.50 -13.05
CA ALA A 55 -3.54 21.44 -13.49
C ALA A 55 -4.98 21.69 -13.02
N ILE A 56 -5.18 22.03 -11.74
CA ILE A 56 -6.50 22.32 -11.18
C ILE A 56 -7.13 23.55 -11.84
N ALA A 57 -6.37 24.63 -12.01
CA ALA A 57 -6.86 25.85 -12.64
C ALA A 57 -7.30 25.60 -14.09
N ASN A 58 -6.49 24.92 -14.89
CA ASN A 58 -6.74 24.76 -16.32
C ASN A 58 -7.72 23.62 -16.67
N LEU A 59 -7.70 22.52 -15.92
CA LEU A 59 -8.53 21.34 -16.23
C LEU A 59 -9.89 21.36 -15.54
N ILE A 60 -9.99 22.02 -14.38
CA ILE A 60 -11.18 21.97 -13.52
C ILE A 60 -11.78 23.37 -13.38
N ALA A 61 -11.06 24.30 -12.74
CA ALA A 61 -11.64 25.58 -12.32
C ALA A 61 -12.16 26.40 -13.51
N LYS A 62 -11.40 26.48 -14.60
CA LYS A 62 -11.83 27.19 -15.81
C LYS A 62 -13.08 26.61 -16.47
N ARG A 63 -13.32 25.30 -16.35
CA ARG A 63 -14.52 24.65 -16.89
C ARG A 63 -15.75 24.86 -16.02
N LEU A 64 -15.54 25.04 -14.71
CA LEU A 64 -16.62 25.23 -13.74
C LEU A 64 -17.08 26.68 -13.61
N PHE A 65 -16.15 27.64 -13.64
CA PHE A 65 -16.45 29.04 -13.34
C PHE A 65 -16.55 29.96 -14.58
N GLY A 66 -15.93 29.58 -15.71
CA GLY A 66 -16.02 30.37 -16.94
C GLY A 66 -15.36 31.76 -16.85
N GLY A 67 -15.94 32.77 -17.53
CA GLY A 67 -15.57 34.18 -17.40
C GLY A 67 -15.02 34.83 -18.67
N ASP A 68 -15.54 36.02 -18.98
CA ASP A 68 -15.16 36.84 -20.13
C ASP A 68 -13.84 37.58 -19.88
N ARG A 69 -13.02 37.68 -20.93
CA ARG A 69 -11.74 38.41 -20.88
C ARG A 69 -11.97 39.92 -21.03
N PRO A 70 -11.08 40.79 -20.50
CA PRO A 70 -11.19 42.23 -20.69
C PRO A 70 -11.23 42.66 -22.17
N ILE A 71 -12.01 43.71 -22.46
CA ILE A 71 -12.18 44.26 -23.82
C ILE A 71 -10.89 44.96 -24.26
N LEU A 72 -10.25 44.44 -25.32
CA LEU A 72 -8.91 44.84 -25.77
C LEU A 72 -8.84 46.25 -26.38
N GLU A 73 -9.95 46.81 -26.85
CA GLU A 73 -10.04 48.17 -27.42
C GLU A 73 -9.60 49.24 -26.41
N GLU A 74 -9.76 48.94 -25.13
CA GLU A 74 -9.38 49.82 -24.03
C GLU A 74 -7.90 49.69 -23.61
N VAL A 75 -7.17 48.74 -24.20
CA VAL A 75 -5.76 48.45 -23.91
C VAL A 75 -4.88 48.93 -25.07
N PRO A 76 -3.85 49.77 -24.80
CA PRO A 76 -2.93 50.25 -25.83
C PRO A 76 -2.31 49.10 -26.65
N ILE A 77 -2.24 49.26 -27.97
CA ILE A 77 -1.77 48.22 -28.92
C ILE A 77 -0.43 47.60 -28.49
N ARG A 78 0.47 48.42 -27.93
CA ARG A 78 1.82 48.00 -27.48
C ARG A 78 1.84 47.04 -26.28
N ARG A 79 0.70 46.82 -25.61
CA ARG A 79 0.56 45.91 -24.44
C ARG A 79 -0.21 44.64 -24.75
N ARG A 80 -0.78 44.52 -25.96
CA ARG A 80 -1.61 43.38 -26.33
C ARG A 80 -0.72 42.16 -26.58
N LEU A 81 -1.17 40.99 -26.12
CA LEU A 81 -0.47 39.73 -26.36
C LEU A 81 -0.50 39.35 -27.86
N PRO A 82 0.59 38.80 -28.42
CA PRO A 82 0.65 38.41 -29.84
C PRO A 82 -0.33 37.28 -30.20
N LYS A 83 -0.59 36.34 -29.27
CA LYS A 83 -1.49 35.20 -29.46
C LYS A 83 -2.62 35.25 -28.44
N ARG A 84 -3.86 35.25 -28.93
CA ARG A 84 -5.07 35.30 -28.09
C ARG A 84 -5.32 33.96 -27.43
N PRO A 85 -5.45 33.88 -26.09
CA PRO A 85 -5.85 32.65 -25.44
C PRO A 85 -7.36 32.44 -25.61
N THR A 86 -7.76 31.30 -26.16
CA THR A 86 -9.17 30.93 -26.40
C THR A 86 -9.86 30.29 -25.19
N THR A 87 -9.13 30.07 -24.10
CA THR A 87 -9.68 29.45 -22.87
C THR A 87 -10.38 30.49 -21.98
N PRO A 88 -11.31 30.06 -21.09
CA PRO A 88 -11.95 30.94 -20.10
C PRO A 88 -10.98 31.77 -19.26
N ALA A 89 -11.43 32.95 -18.80
CA ALA A 89 -10.61 33.94 -18.11
C ALA A 89 -10.37 33.60 -16.62
N PHE A 90 -11.37 33.07 -15.91
CA PHE A 90 -11.29 32.83 -14.48
C PHE A 90 -11.03 31.35 -14.13
N PRO A 91 -10.16 31.05 -13.15
CA PRO A 91 -9.14 31.92 -12.57
C PRO A 91 -7.90 32.02 -13.48
N SER A 92 -7.03 33.01 -13.23
CA SER A 92 -5.77 33.13 -13.98
C SER A 92 -4.78 32.03 -13.59
N GLY A 93 -4.44 31.15 -14.55
CA GLY A 93 -3.51 30.04 -14.33
C GLY A 93 -2.07 30.47 -14.02
N HIS A 94 -1.61 31.61 -14.56
CA HIS A 94 -0.29 32.17 -14.24
C HIS A 94 -0.23 32.68 -12.81
N SER A 95 -1.27 33.40 -12.38
CA SER A 95 -1.41 33.87 -11.00
C SER A 95 -1.56 32.70 -10.02
N ALA A 96 -2.28 31.63 -10.40
CA ALA A 96 -2.37 30.41 -9.60
C ALA A 96 -1.02 29.69 -9.45
N SER A 97 -0.27 29.58 -10.55
CA SER A 97 1.07 28.99 -10.54
C SER A 97 2.04 29.80 -9.67
N ALA A 98 2.00 31.13 -9.78
CA ALA A 98 2.83 32.05 -9.02
C ALA A 98 2.56 31.98 -7.51
N GLY A 99 1.28 32.08 -7.12
CA GLY A 99 0.85 31.99 -5.72
C GLY A 99 1.18 30.63 -5.11
N ALA A 100 0.98 29.54 -5.86
CA ALA A 100 1.30 28.20 -5.41
C ALA A 100 2.80 27.98 -5.20
N PHE A 101 3.66 28.49 -6.08
CA PHE A 101 5.10 28.39 -5.93
C PHE A 101 5.60 29.17 -4.72
N ALA A 102 5.20 30.44 -4.58
CA ALA A 102 5.63 31.30 -3.48
C ALA A 102 5.19 30.74 -2.11
N VAL A 103 3.92 30.32 -2.00
CA VAL A 103 3.40 29.70 -0.76
C VAL A 103 4.01 28.32 -0.53
N GLY A 104 4.24 27.54 -1.59
CA GLY A 104 4.92 26.24 -1.52
C GLY A 104 6.34 26.37 -0.95
N VAL A 105 7.09 27.39 -1.36
CA VAL A 105 8.40 27.72 -0.78
C VAL A 105 8.26 28.23 0.66
N ALA A 106 7.30 29.13 0.93
CA ALA A 106 7.07 29.71 2.26
C ALA A 106 6.78 28.67 3.35
N ILE A 107 6.18 27.54 2.98
CA ILE A 107 5.90 26.43 3.90
C ILE A 107 7.17 25.74 4.40
N GLU A 108 8.24 25.71 3.59
CA GLU A 108 9.54 25.14 3.97
C GLU A 108 10.45 26.22 4.56
N ASP A 109 10.42 27.45 4.03
CA ASP A 109 11.18 28.59 4.52
C ASP A 109 10.35 29.89 4.36
N PRO A 110 9.75 30.40 5.45
CA PRO A 110 8.92 31.60 5.41
C PRO A 110 9.65 32.86 4.92
N ARG A 111 10.96 32.99 5.20
CA ARG A 111 11.74 34.17 4.81
C ARG A 111 11.98 34.18 3.31
N LEU A 112 12.30 33.02 2.73
CA LEU A 112 12.42 32.89 1.27
C LEU A 112 11.07 33.06 0.57
N GLY A 113 10.01 32.50 1.14
CA GLY A 113 8.65 32.71 0.63
C GLY A 113 8.28 34.19 0.58
N ALA A 114 8.57 34.93 1.65
CA ALA A 114 8.38 36.38 1.70
C ALA A 114 9.24 37.11 0.67
N ALA A 115 10.49 36.68 0.45
CA ALA A 115 11.36 37.25 -0.59
C ALA A 115 10.86 37.00 -2.03
N ILE A 116 10.16 35.88 -2.27
CA ILE A 116 9.61 35.51 -3.58
C ILE A 116 8.21 36.11 -3.80
N ALA A 117 7.48 36.48 -2.74
CA ALA A 117 6.12 37.02 -2.83
C ALA A 117 5.99 38.26 -3.74
N PRO A 118 6.90 39.27 -3.70
CA PRO A 118 6.86 40.40 -4.62
C PRO A 118 6.94 39.99 -6.09
N LEU A 119 7.75 38.97 -6.41
CA LEU A 119 7.85 38.43 -7.77
C LEU A 119 6.53 37.78 -8.22
N SER A 120 5.89 37.01 -7.32
CA SER A 120 4.57 36.42 -7.58
C SER A 120 3.49 37.48 -7.82
N LEU A 121 3.49 38.55 -7.02
CA LEU A 121 2.57 39.69 -7.19
C LEU A 121 2.88 40.45 -8.49
N GLY A 122 4.15 40.60 -8.85
CA GLY A 122 4.59 41.18 -10.11
C GLY A 122 4.11 40.41 -11.33
N VAL A 123 4.14 39.07 -11.30
CA VAL A 123 3.54 38.22 -12.34
C VAL A 123 2.03 38.41 -12.40
N GLY A 124 1.34 38.49 -11.25
CA GLY A 124 -0.09 38.79 -11.21
C GLY A 124 -0.41 40.16 -11.83
N TYR A 125 0.36 41.19 -11.48
CA TYR A 125 0.23 42.54 -12.03
C TYR A 125 0.48 42.57 -13.54
N SER A 126 1.49 41.84 -14.03
CA SER A 126 1.80 41.81 -15.46
C SER A 126 0.59 41.32 -16.29
N ARG A 127 -0.21 40.39 -15.76
CA ARG A 127 -1.46 39.91 -16.40
C ARG A 127 -2.55 40.98 -16.48
N LEU A 128 -2.62 41.87 -15.49
CA LEU A 128 -3.49 43.05 -15.52
C LEU A 128 -2.96 44.08 -16.52
N HIS A 129 -1.64 44.31 -16.53
CA HIS A 129 -0.97 45.31 -17.37
C HIS A 129 -1.16 45.06 -18.86
N VAL A 130 -1.08 43.80 -19.28
CA VAL A 130 -1.33 43.39 -20.68
C VAL A 130 -2.82 43.23 -21.01
N GLY A 131 -3.71 43.46 -20.04
CA GLY A 131 -5.16 43.33 -20.20
C GLY A 131 -5.64 41.90 -20.45
N ALA A 132 -4.86 40.88 -20.05
CA ALA A 132 -5.22 39.49 -20.29
C ALA A 132 -6.31 38.96 -19.33
N HIS A 133 -6.48 39.62 -18.18
CA HIS A 133 -7.32 39.19 -17.05
C HIS A 133 -7.86 40.39 -16.26
N TRP A 134 -9.00 40.19 -15.59
CA TRP A 134 -9.52 41.11 -14.58
C TRP A 134 -8.77 40.94 -13.24
N LEU A 135 -8.91 41.93 -12.35
CA LEU A 135 -8.33 41.86 -11.01
C LEU A 135 -8.85 40.66 -10.22
N SER A 136 -10.14 40.34 -10.37
CA SER A 136 -10.79 39.16 -9.80
C SER A 136 -10.13 37.86 -10.26
N ASP A 137 -9.81 37.72 -11.55
CA ASP A 137 -9.15 36.51 -12.09
C ASP A 137 -7.75 36.31 -11.49
N VAL A 138 -7.02 37.41 -11.28
CA VAL A 138 -5.66 37.39 -10.71
C VAL A 138 -5.72 37.08 -9.21
N ALA A 139 -6.61 37.73 -8.47
CA ALA A 139 -6.82 37.47 -7.05
C ALA A 139 -7.31 36.04 -6.81
N GLY A 140 -8.30 35.58 -7.58
CA GLY A 140 -8.80 34.21 -7.53
C GLY A 140 -7.74 33.17 -7.90
N GLY A 141 -6.89 33.47 -8.88
CA GLY A 141 -5.72 32.65 -9.20
C GLY A 141 -4.76 32.52 -8.02
N LEU A 142 -4.29 33.64 -7.45
CA LEU A 142 -3.37 33.65 -6.31
C LEU A 142 -3.95 32.89 -5.10
N ALA A 143 -5.23 33.11 -4.79
CA ALA A 143 -5.94 32.43 -3.70
C ALA A 143 -6.04 30.91 -3.94
N LEU A 144 -6.40 30.48 -5.14
CA LEU A 144 -6.43 29.07 -5.52
C LEU A 144 -5.04 28.43 -5.37
N GLY A 145 -4.00 29.10 -5.87
CA GLY A 145 -2.62 28.63 -5.77
C GLY A 145 -2.16 28.45 -4.32
N ALA A 146 -2.43 29.45 -3.47
CA ALA A 146 -2.13 29.41 -2.05
C ALA A 146 -2.88 28.28 -1.34
N ALA A 147 -4.16 28.08 -1.64
CA ALA A 147 -4.98 27.01 -1.08
C ALA A 147 -4.44 25.62 -1.47
N VAL A 148 -4.08 25.42 -2.74
CA VAL A 148 -3.50 24.16 -3.22
C VAL A 148 -2.16 23.86 -2.52
N ALA A 149 -1.29 24.85 -2.38
CA ALA A 149 -0.02 24.71 -1.66
C ALA A 149 -0.23 24.38 -0.16
N GLY A 150 -1.17 25.07 0.50
CA GLY A 150 -1.55 24.85 1.90
C GLY A 150 -2.16 23.47 2.15
N LEU A 151 -3.09 23.03 1.29
CA LEU A 151 -3.68 21.69 1.35
C LEU A 151 -2.63 20.60 1.12
N GLY A 152 -1.75 20.79 0.15
CA GLY A 152 -0.61 19.91 -0.07
C GLY A 152 0.34 19.85 1.14
N ALA A 153 0.39 20.88 1.99
CA ALA A 153 1.19 20.90 3.21
C ALA A 153 0.51 20.18 4.35
N PHE A 154 -0.81 20.27 4.45
CA PHE A 154 -1.59 19.51 5.42
C PHE A 154 -1.50 17.99 5.17
N VAL A 155 -1.58 17.59 3.88
CA VAL A 155 -1.41 16.19 3.45
C VAL A 155 0.06 15.74 3.61
N GLY A 156 1.02 16.58 3.23
CA GLY A 156 2.46 16.29 3.34
C GLY A 156 2.98 16.25 4.78
N ARG A 157 2.51 17.14 5.68
CA ARG A 157 2.87 17.14 7.11
C ARG A 157 2.28 15.92 7.82
N ARG A 158 1.04 15.50 7.54
CA ARG A 158 0.51 14.22 8.07
C ARG A 158 1.18 12.99 7.44
N GLY A 159 1.58 13.08 6.18
CA GLY A 159 2.41 12.06 5.52
C GLY A 159 3.82 11.96 6.12
N ARG A 160 4.38 13.08 6.62
CA ARG A 160 5.65 13.15 7.36
C ARG A 160 5.50 12.83 8.84
N SER A 161 4.40 13.10 9.51
CA SER A 161 4.07 12.51 10.82
C SER A 161 3.85 11.00 10.71
N GLY A 162 3.38 10.51 9.55
CA GLY A 162 3.36 9.09 9.18
C GLY A 162 4.63 8.59 8.48
N ARG A 163 5.72 9.39 8.43
CA ARG A 163 7.07 9.00 7.95
C ARG A 163 8.10 9.12 9.08
N HIS A 164 7.96 10.10 9.98
CA HIS A 164 8.56 10.13 11.32
C HIS A 164 7.86 9.15 12.26
N GLY A 165 6.59 8.80 12.00
CA GLY A 165 5.96 7.60 12.55
C GLY A 165 6.46 6.33 11.88
N ALA A 166 6.95 6.35 10.65
CA ALA A 166 7.55 5.14 10.05
C ALA A 166 9.01 4.92 10.49
N ASP A 167 9.79 6.00 10.66
CA ASP A 167 11.15 5.96 11.23
C ASP A 167 11.15 5.86 12.76
N ARG A 168 10.10 6.37 13.45
CA ARG A 168 9.85 5.99 14.84
C ARG A 168 9.24 4.60 14.93
N ASP A 169 8.35 4.11 14.08
CA ASP A 169 7.94 2.69 14.14
C ASP A 169 9.11 1.73 13.81
N ALA A 170 10.18 2.24 13.17
CA ALA A 170 11.44 1.52 12.96
C ALA A 170 12.47 1.68 14.11
N ARG A 171 12.26 2.60 15.08
CA ARG A 171 13.17 2.84 16.23
C ARG A 171 12.50 2.79 17.61
N ALA A 172 11.26 3.25 17.73
CA ALA A 172 10.28 2.83 18.72
C ALA A 172 9.80 1.43 18.30
N GLY A 173 10.54 0.44 18.78
CA GLY A 173 10.29 -0.99 18.69
C GLY A 173 9.34 -1.43 17.59
N ALA A 174 9.87 -2.11 16.57
CA ALA A 174 9.13 -3.24 16.01
C ALA A 174 8.46 -3.95 17.20
N PRO A 175 7.14 -4.21 17.16
CA PRO A 175 6.45 -4.82 18.31
C PRO A 175 7.32 -5.98 18.78
N ALA A 176 7.71 -5.95 20.06
CA ALA A 176 8.70 -6.86 20.60
C ALA A 176 8.40 -8.26 20.06
N PRO A 177 9.39 -8.96 19.47
CA PRO A 177 9.13 -10.25 18.86
C PRO A 177 8.48 -11.13 19.93
N SER A 178 7.27 -11.57 19.60
CA SER A 178 6.44 -12.37 20.48
C SER A 178 6.73 -13.84 20.22
N GLY A 179 6.55 -14.71 21.20
CA GLY A 179 6.87 -16.12 21.12
C GLY A 179 8.01 -16.49 22.05
N GLU A 180 7.85 -17.63 22.72
CA GLU A 180 8.85 -18.22 23.59
C GLU A 180 10.07 -18.62 22.75
N ASP A 181 11.22 -18.01 23.05
CA ASP A 181 12.50 -18.41 22.47
C ASP A 181 12.80 -19.86 22.87
N ARG A 182 13.27 -20.64 21.89
CA ARG A 182 13.61 -22.04 22.10
C ARG A 182 14.86 -22.40 21.32
N PRO A 183 15.78 -23.19 21.92
CA PRO A 183 16.89 -23.77 21.18
C PRO A 183 16.35 -24.76 20.13
N LEU A 184 16.78 -24.56 18.88
CA LEU A 184 16.57 -25.45 17.75
C LEU A 184 17.90 -26.09 17.34
N PRO A 185 17.88 -27.20 16.55
CA PRO A 185 19.10 -27.79 16.01
C PRO A 185 19.92 -26.74 15.25
N ALA A 186 21.14 -26.46 15.70
CA ALA A 186 22.03 -25.54 15.01
C ALA A 186 22.70 -26.24 13.81
N SER A 187 22.95 -25.48 12.75
CA SER A 187 23.74 -25.95 11.61
C SER A 187 24.68 -24.84 11.13
N ALA A 188 25.97 -24.99 11.45
CA ALA A 188 26.98 -23.97 11.17
C ALA A 188 27.27 -23.84 9.67
N ASP A 189 27.30 -24.96 8.94
CA ASP A 189 27.71 -25.08 7.54
C ASP A 189 26.58 -25.60 6.63
N GLY A 190 25.39 -25.84 7.17
CA GLY A 190 24.24 -26.35 6.40
C GLY A 190 24.06 -27.87 6.45
N ALA A 191 24.90 -28.61 7.18
CA ALA A 191 24.74 -30.06 7.30
C ALA A 191 23.34 -30.47 7.82
N GLY A 192 22.63 -31.27 7.03
CA GLY A 192 21.28 -31.74 7.32
C GLY A 192 20.18 -30.70 7.08
N VAL A 193 20.47 -29.63 6.34
CA VAL A 193 19.51 -28.59 5.92
C VAL A 193 19.15 -28.80 4.45
N PHE A 194 17.86 -28.84 4.14
CA PHE A 194 17.35 -28.87 2.77
C PHE A 194 16.53 -27.62 2.48
N VAL A 195 16.96 -26.79 1.52
CA VAL A 195 16.33 -25.51 1.19
C VAL A 195 15.61 -25.57 -0.16
N ILE A 196 14.30 -25.36 -0.15
CA ILE A 196 13.47 -25.23 -1.36
C ILE A 196 13.44 -23.77 -1.78
N ALA A 197 13.83 -23.47 -3.01
CA ALA A 197 13.85 -22.12 -3.56
C ALA A 197 12.88 -21.96 -4.74
N ASN A 198 12.01 -20.97 -4.67
CA ASN A 198 11.08 -20.64 -5.76
C ASN A 198 11.60 -19.42 -6.55
N PRO A 199 12.14 -19.60 -7.78
CA PRO A 199 12.72 -18.52 -8.57
C PRO A 199 11.67 -17.55 -9.13
N THR A 200 10.41 -17.96 -9.26
CA THR A 200 9.32 -17.13 -9.77
C THR A 200 8.82 -16.11 -8.74
N SER A 201 9.15 -16.32 -7.45
CA SER A 201 8.81 -15.41 -6.37
C SER A 201 9.71 -14.16 -6.39
N GLY A 202 9.10 -12.96 -6.43
CA GLY A 202 9.83 -11.70 -6.19
C GLY A 202 10.49 -11.04 -7.42
N THR A 203 10.24 -11.52 -8.64
CA THR A 203 10.82 -11.01 -9.91
C THR A 203 10.49 -9.54 -10.23
N ALA A 204 9.52 -8.94 -9.53
CA ALA A 204 9.09 -7.56 -9.75
C ALA A 204 10.00 -6.49 -9.11
N VAL A 205 11.03 -6.87 -8.33
CA VAL A 205 11.89 -5.91 -7.61
C VAL A 205 13.35 -6.31 -7.75
N VAL A 206 14.21 -5.41 -8.25
CA VAL A 206 15.67 -5.59 -8.26
C VAL A 206 16.16 -5.74 -6.81
N ARG A 207 16.49 -6.97 -6.40
CA ARG A 207 17.08 -7.32 -5.09
C ARG A 207 18.28 -8.23 -5.30
N ALA A 208 19.20 -8.22 -4.33
CA ALA A 208 20.27 -9.22 -4.28
C ALA A 208 19.66 -10.62 -4.14
N ASP A 209 20.18 -11.59 -4.90
CA ASP A 209 19.75 -12.98 -4.83
C ASP A 209 19.91 -13.52 -3.39
N PRO A 210 18.82 -13.83 -2.68
CA PRO A 210 18.88 -14.33 -1.30
C PRO A 210 19.61 -15.68 -1.20
N LEU A 211 19.61 -16.50 -2.26
CA LEU A 211 20.30 -17.79 -2.29
C LEU A 211 21.82 -17.62 -2.31
N ARG A 212 22.33 -16.48 -2.76
CA ARG A 212 23.77 -16.20 -2.72
C ARG A 212 24.32 -16.26 -1.30
N SER A 213 23.57 -15.74 -0.32
CA SER A 213 24.01 -15.82 1.09
C SER A 213 23.91 -17.24 1.63
N VAL A 214 22.80 -17.92 1.36
CA VAL A 214 22.57 -19.32 1.75
C VAL A 214 23.71 -20.20 1.23
N ARG A 215 23.99 -20.19 -0.08
CA ARG A 215 25.05 -21.02 -0.69
C ARG A 215 26.45 -20.70 -0.18
N ARG A 216 26.74 -19.42 0.09
CA ARG A 216 28.06 -19.01 0.59
C ARG A 216 28.29 -19.43 2.03
N ARG A 217 27.26 -19.33 2.87
CA ARG A 217 27.36 -19.52 4.32
C ARG A 217 27.00 -20.93 4.79
N LEU A 218 26.21 -21.64 4.01
CA LEU A 218 25.75 -23.01 4.27
C LEU A 218 26.17 -23.92 3.10
N PRO A 219 27.48 -24.15 2.90
CA PRO A 219 27.99 -24.92 1.76
C PRO A 219 27.53 -26.38 1.73
N LEU A 220 27.14 -26.96 2.87
CA LEU A 220 26.62 -28.33 2.97
C LEU A 220 25.09 -28.43 2.93
N ALA A 221 24.38 -27.30 2.82
CA ALA A 221 22.93 -27.32 2.64
C ALA A 221 22.57 -27.77 1.22
N GLU A 222 21.64 -28.71 1.09
CA GLU A 222 21.08 -29.11 -0.20
C GLU A 222 20.07 -28.05 -0.64
N VAL A 223 20.34 -27.34 -1.74
CA VAL A 223 19.45 -26.29 -2.25
C VAL A 223 18.75 -26.79 -3.51
N HIS A 224 17.45 -27.03 -3.41
CA HIS A 224 16.60 -27.42 -4.54
C HIS A 224 15.87 -26.19 -5.11
N VAL A 225 16.14 -25.85 -6.36
CA VAL A 225 15.41 -24.78 -7.07
C VAL A 225 14.23 -25.43 -7.79
N LEU A 226 13.02 -24.96 -7.50
CA LEU A 226 11.80 -25.51 -8.09
C LEU A 226 11.77 -25.28 -9.60
N GLY A 227 11.43 -26.34 -10.34
CA GLY A 227 11.01 -26.25 -11.73
C GLY A 227 9.58 -25.70 -11.87
N ASP A 228 9.19 -25.33 -13.10
CA ASP A 228 7.90 -24.68 -13.38
C ASP A 228 6.68 -25.55 -13.00
N ASP A 229 6.83 -26.88 -13.05
CA ASP A 229 5.77 -27.85 -12.72
C ASP A 229 5.89 -28.45 -11.31
N GLU A 230 6.88 -28.03 -10.52
CA GLU A 230 7.12 -28.60 -9.19
C GLU A 230 6.35 -27.85 -8.09
N GLU A 231 5.53 -28.59 -7.35
CA GLU A 231 4.88 -28.08 -6.15
C GLU A 231 5.84 -28.11 -4.94
N PRO A 232 6.01 -27.00 -4.20
CA PRO A 232 6.91 -26.93 -3.05
C PRO A 232 6.62 -28.00 -1.98
N SER A 233 5.34 -28.27 -1.71
CA SER A 233 4.91 -29.25 -0.71
C SER A 233 5.25 -30.69 -1.13
N ARG A 234 5.15 -31.03 -2.42
CA ARG A 234 5.52 -32.36 -2.93
C ARG A 234 7.02 -32.60 -2.82
N VAL A 235 7.83 -31.59 -3.15
CA VAL A 235 9.29 -31.66 -2.99
C VAL A 235 9.67 -31.82 -1.52
N ALA A 236 9.04 -31.04 -0.63
CA ALA A 236 9.26 -31.13 0.82
C ALA A 236 8.90 -32.53 1.39
N ARG A 237 7.79 -33.13 0.96
CA ARG A 237 7.42 -34.49 1.40
C ARG A 237 8.40 -35.53 0.88
N ARG A 238 8.75 -35.47 -0.41
CA ARG A 238 9.68 -36.41 -1.04
C ARG A 238 11.05 -36.42 -0.36
N VAL A 239 11.57 -35.26 0.05
CA VAL A 239 12.88 -35.21 0.73
C VAL A 239 12.83 -35.80 2.14
N LEU A 240 11.70 -35.65 2.85
CA LEU A 240 11.51 -36.21 4.20
C LEU A 240 11.27 -37.72 4.20
N GLU A 241 10.87 -38.30 3.07
CA GLU A 241 10.71 -39.75 2.88
C GLU A 241 12.03 -40.47 2.56
N ARG A 242 13.15 -39.75 2.39
CA ARG A 242 14.46 -40.34 2.14
C ARG A 242 14.95 -41.16 3.35
N PRO A 243 15.82 -42.17 3.16
CA PRO A 243 16.38 -42.96 4.26
C PRO A 243 17.13 -42.10 5.30
N GLU A 244 17.79 -41.05 4.83
CA GLU A 244 18.43 -40.02 5.65
C GLU A 244 17.73 -38.68 5.39
N PRO A 245 16.62 -38.39 6.07
CA PRO A 245 15.88 -37.16 5.84
C PRO A 245 16.62 -35.95 6.43
N PRO A 246 16.42 -34.75 5.86
CA PRO A 246 16.98 -33.53 6.43
C PRO A 246 16.40 -33.28 7.82
N ARG A 247 17.23 -32.77 8.73
CA ARG A 247 16.80 -32.40 10.09
C ARG A 247 16.07 -31.06 10.11
N ILE A 248 16.26 -30.25 9.07
CA ILE A 248 15.79 -28.87 8.96
C ILE A 248 15.29 -28.64 7.54
N LEU A 249 14.06 -28.14 7.40
CA LEU A 249 13.54 -27.68 6.12
C LEU A 249 13.68 -26.18 6.00
N GLY A 250 14.24 -25.73 4.88
CA GLY A 250 14.35 -24.33 4.50
C GLY A 250 13.47 -24.00 3.32
N VAL A 251 12.98 -22.76 3.27
CA VAL A 251 12.21 -22.23 2.14
C VAL A 251 12.65 -20.82 1.79
N CYS A 252 12.89 -20.58 0.51
CA CYS A 252 13.19 -19.28 -0.06
C CYS A 252 12.14 -18.93 -1.13
N GLY A 253 11.14 -18.14 -0.77
CA GLY A 253 10.03 -17.80 -1.66
C GLY A 253 9.09 -16.73 -1.11
N GLY A 254 7.94 -16.56 -1.78
CA GLY A 254 6.83 -15.74 -1.29
C GLY A 254 5.97 -16.44 -0.23
N ASP A 255 4.96 -15.73 0.29
CA ASP A 255 4.16 -16.20 1.42
C ASP A 255 3.43 -17.54 1.14
N GLY A 256 2.92 -17.77 -0.08
CA GLY A 256 2.30 -19.05 -0.47
C GLY A 256 3.29 -20.23 -0.46
N THR A 257 4.47 -20.07 -1.07
CA THR A 257 5.54 -21.08 -1.03
C THR A 257 5.97 -21.37 0.41
N VAL A 258 6.07 -20.34 1.26
CA VAL A 258 6.39 -20.50 2.67
C VAL A 258 5.30 -21.28 3.39
N ALA A 259 4.02 -20.99 3.16
CA ALA A 259 2.90 -21.71 3.76
C ALA A 259 2.87 -23.19 3.36
N ALA A 260 3.10 -23.49 2.07
CA ALA A 260 3.13 -24.86 1.56
C ALA A 260 4.24 -25.72 2.22
N VAL A 261 5.45 -25.16 2.36
CA VAL A 261 6.56 -25.87 3.03
C VAL A 261 6.35 -25.92 4.55
N ALA A 262 5.81 -24.86 5.15
CA ALA A 262 5.50 -24.83 6.58
C ALA A 262 4.46 -25.87 7.00
N HIS A 263 3.46 -26.13 6.15
CA HIS A 263 2.50 -27.21 6.37
C HIS A 263 3.20 -28.56 6.49
N VAL A 264 4.09 -28.89 5.55
CA VAL A 264 4.85 -30.15 5.57
C VAL A 264 5.81 -30.21 6.76
N ALA A 265 6.50 -29.11 7.06
CA ALA A 265 7.42 -29.03 8.19
C ALA A 265 6.68 -29.27 9.53
N ARG A 266 5.49 -28.70 9.69
CA ARG A 266 4.62 -28.93 10.84
C ARG A 266 4.18 -30.39 10.94
N GLU A 267 3.70 -30.99 9.85
CA GLU A 267 3.25 -32.39 9.84
C GLU A 267 4.37 -33.36 10.24
N ALA A 268 5.58 -33.11 9.76
CA ALA A 268 6.76 -33.92 10.05
C ALA A 268 7.46 -33.57 11.38
N GLY A 269 7.05 -32.50 12.06
CA GLY A 269 7.69 -32.04 13.29
C GLY A 269 9.13 -31.55 13.11
N VAL A 270 9.48 -31.05 11.91
CA VAL A 270 10.82 -30.54 11.60
C VAL A 270 10.85 -29.00 11.67
N PRO A 271 11.92 -28.40 12.22
CA PRO A 271 12.06 -26.94 12.25
C PRO A 271 12.11 -26.31 10.86
N LEU A 272 11.50 -25.13 10.74
CA LEU A 272 11.42 -24.38 9.48
C LEU A 272 12.37 -23.18 9.47
N LEU A 273 13.28 -23.14 8.49
CA LEU A 273 14.07 -21.98 8.13
C LEU A 273 13.35 -21.18 7.04
N VAL A 274 12.98 -19.93 7.32
CA VAL A 274 12.33 -19.05 6.33
C VAL A 274 13.31 -18.00 5.82
N VAL A 275 13.64 -18.08 4.53
CA VAL A 275 14.48 -17.13 3.83
C VAL A 275 13.58 -16.21 2.98
N PRO A 276 13.64 -14.88 3.15
CA PRO A 276 12.75 -13.96 2.44
C PRO A 276 13.09 -13.87 0.95
N GLY A 277 12.29 -14.52 0.10
CA GLY A 277 12.47 -14.55 -1.37
C GLY A 277 11.41 -13.79 -2.17
N GLY A 278 10.23 -13.52 -1.60
CA GLY A 278 9.11 -12.88 -2.29
C GLY A 278 9.01 -11.36 -2.14
N THR A 279 7.95 -10.78 -2.73
CA THR A 279 7.69 -9.33 -2.74
C THR A 279 7.40 -8.78 -1.34
N PHE A 280 6.52 -9.46 -0.59
CA PHE A 280 5.95 -8.99 0.68
C PHE A 280 6.59 -9.65 1.92
N ASN A 281 6.86 -10.95 1.88
CA ASN A 281 7.52 -11.73 2.94
C ASN A 281 6.89 -11.48 4.31
N HIS A 282 5.55 -11.49 4.38
CA HIS A 282 4.80 -11.16 5.58
C HIS A 282 5.16 -12.06 6.76
N PHE A 283 5.27 -13.37 6.51
CA PHE A 283 5.63 -14.32 7.56
C PHE A 283 7.08 -14.14 8.03
N ALA A 284 8.04 -14.12 7.09
CA ALA A 284 9.46 -14.02 7.39
C ALA A 284 9.79 -12.75 8.20
N ARG A 285 9.17 -11.61 7.85
CA ARG A 285 9.32 -10.36 8.60
C ARG A 285 8.79 -10.45 10.02
N THR A 286 7.65 -11.13 10.21
CA THR A 286 7.07 -11.28 11.54
C THR A 286 7.88 -12.24 12.40
N ALA A 287 8.47 -13.27 11.79
CA ALA A 287 9.42 -14.17 12.45
C ALA A 287 10.79 -13.51 12.75
N GLY A 288 11.03 -12.26 12.36
CA GLY A 288 12.32 -11.57 12.54
C GLY A 288 13.36 -11.87 11.47
N ALA A 289 13.10 -12.82 10.56
CA ALA A 289 13.94 -13.16 9.41
C ALA A 289 13.75 -12.17 8.25
N ALA A 290 14.10 -10.89 8.48
CA ALA A 290 13.92 -9.81 7.50
C ALA A 290 14.89 -9.88 6.30
N SER A 291 15.96 -10.68 6.40
CA SER A 291 16.95 -10.91 5.35
C SER A 291 17.45 -12.36 5.37
N ALA A 292 18.07 -12.82 4.28
CA ALA A 292 18.70 -14.14 4.23
C ALA A 292 19.83 -14.28 5.25
N ASP A 293 20.63 -13.22 5.46
CA ASP A 293 21.71 -13.24 6.44
C ASP A 293 21.20 -13.43 7.87
N LEU A 294 20.10 -12.76 8.24
CA LEU A 294 19.48 -12.92 9.55
C LEU A 294 18.91 -14.33 9.74
N ALA A 295 18.26 -14.89 8.71
CA ALA A 295 17.76 -16.26 8.76
C ALA A 295 18.90 -17.28 8.96
N VAL A 296 20.01 -17.10 8.25
CA VAL A 296 21.20 -17.96 8.39
C VAL A 296 21.88 -17.76 9.75
N ASP A 297 21.96 -16.55 10.27
CA ASP A 297 22.49 -16.30 11.63
C ASP A 297 21.71 -17.09 12.69
N ALA A 298 20.37 -17.03 12.63
CA ALA A 298 19.50 -17.76 13.54
C ALA A 298 19.71 -19.28 13.46
N LEU A 299 19.82 -19.82 12.24
CA LEU A 299 20.12 -21.23 12.01
C LEU A 299 21.48 -21.63 12.63
N GLN A 300 22.52 -20.84 12.38
CA GLN A 300 23.87 -21.15 12.85
C GLN A 300 23.98 -21.11 14.37
N ARG A 301 23.18 -20.26 15.03
CA ARG A 301 23.10 -20.16 16.49
C ARG A 301 22.09 -21.12 17.13
N GLY A 302 21.26 -21.79 16.33
CA GLY A 302 20.17 -22.63 16.84
C GLY A 302 19.07 -21.82 17.53
N GLU A 303 18.87 -20.57 17.13
CA GLU A 303 17.89 -19.67 17.72
C GLU A 303 16.54 -19.80 16.99
N GLY A 304 15.49 -20.11 17.75
CA GLY A 304 14.16 -20.25 17.19
C GLY A 304 13.05 -19.85 18.14
N VAL A 305 11.85 -19.91 17.60
CA VAL A 305 10.62 -19.59 18.29
C VAL A 305 9.56 -20.61 17.89
N ARG A 306 8.70 -20.97 18.85
CA ARG A 306 7.53 -21.78 18.55
C ARG A 306 6.34 -20.88 18.23
N VAL A 307 5.71 -21.10 17.09
CA VAL A 307 4.65 -20.22 16.57
C VAL A 307 3.32 -20.94 16.47
N ASP A 308 2.25 -20.18 16.70
CA ASP A 308 0.89 -20.55 16.40
C ASP A 308 0.67 -20.53 14.89
N VAL A 309 -0.21 -21.42 14.45
CA VAL A 309 -0.71 -21.48 13.07
C VAL A 309 -2.22 -21.61 13.09
N GLY A 310 -2.86 -21.17 12.00
CA GLY A 310 -4.22 -21.56 11.70
C GLY A 310 -4.25 -22.95 11.07
N GLU A 311 -5.31 -23.69 11.36
CA GLU A 311 -5.64 -24.93 10.69
C GLU A 311 -7.00 -24.75 10.02
N LEU A 312 -7.01 -24.80 8.69
CA LEU A 312 -8.17 -24.62 7.83
C LEU A 312 -8.61 -25.98 7.28
N ARG A 313 -9.84 -26.38 7.53
CA ARG A 313 -10.40 -27.65 7.07
C ARG A 313 -11.66 -27.43 6.26
N PHE A 314 -11.73 -28.06 5.09
CA PHE A 314 -12.92 -28.09 4.24
C PHE A 314 -13.62 -29.44 4.38
N GLY A 315 -14.84 -29.46 4.91
CA GLY A 315 -15.56 -30.71 5.19
C GLY A 315 -14.70 -31.72 5.98
N ASP A 316 -14.55 -32.91 5.39
CA ASP A 316 -13.77 -34.03 5.94
C ASP A 316 -12.36 -34.16 5.32
N GLN A 317 -11.91 -33.17 4.54
CA GLN A 317 -10.57 -33.17 3.94
C GLN A 317 -9.48 -32.99 4.99
N PRO A 318 -8.22 -33.35 4.68
CA PRO A 318 -7.07 -33.02 5.50
C PRO A 318 -6.98 -31.50 5.74
N ALA A 319 -6.50 -31.13 6.92
CA ALA A 319 -6.46 -29.73 7.29
C ALA A 319 -5.20 -29.04 6.75
N ILE A 320 -5.38 -27.84 6.20
CA ILE A 320 -4.33 -27.02 5.62
C ILE A 320 -3.79 -26.05 6.69
N THR A 321 -2.48 -25.83 6.70
CA THR A 321 -1.86 -24.86 7.60
C THR A 321 -1.90 -23.45 7.03
N VAL A 322 -2.37 -22.50 7.82
CA VAL A 322 -2.46 -21.08 7.49
C VAL A 322 -1.55 -20.29 8.42
N LEU A 323 -0.68 -19.46 7.88
CA LEU A 323 0.35 -18.73 8.61
C LEU A 323 -0.04 -17.30 8.96
N ASN A 324 -0.70 -16.58 8.04
CA ASN A 324 -1.06 -15.17 8.24
C ASN A 324 -2.58 -14.96 8.22
N THR A 325 -3.25 -15.34 7.13
CA THR A 325 -4.67 -15.03 6.99
C THR A 325 -5.38 -15.93 5.98
N ALA A 326 -6.66 -16.20 6.26
CA ALA A 326 -7.64 -16.76 5.33
C ALA A 326 -8.77 -15.75 5.08
N SER A 327 -9.36 -15.75 3.89
CA SER A 327 -10.42 -14.83 3.53
C SER A 327 -11.42 -15.42 2.54
N VAL A 328 -12.67 -14.93 2.62
CA VAL A 328 -13.77 -15.28 1.72
C VAL A 328 -14.40 -14.02 1.15
N GLY A 329 -14.92 -14.12 -0.06
CA GLY A 329 -15.72 -13.11 -0.73
C GLY A 329 -14.94 -12.33 -1.76
N VAL A 330 -15.24 -11.04 -1.90
CA VAL A 330 -14.74 -10.22 -3.02
C VAL A 330 -13.26 -9.81 -2.91
N TYR A 331 -12.57 -10.25 -1.87
CA TYR A 331 -11.21 -9.81 -1.57
C TYR A 331 -10.14 -10.34 -2.55
N PRO A 332 -10.12 -11.64 -2.91
CA PRO A 332 -9.12 -12.16 -3.85
C PRO A 332 -9.20 -11.43 -5.19
N ASP A 333 -10.41 -11.25 -5.72
CA ASP A 333 -10.66 -10.46 -6.93
C ASP A 333 -10.14 -9.03 -6.81
N PHE A 334 -10.35 -8.39 -5.65
CA PHE A 334 -9.85 -7.05 -5.38
C PHE A 334 -8.32 -6.97 -5.44
N VAL A 335 -7.61 -7.92 -4.81
CA VAL A 335 -6.14 -7.95 -4.81
C VAL A 335 -5.62 -8.09 -6.23
N THR A 336 -6.16 -9.03 -6.99
CA THR A 336 -5.81 -9.28 -8.39
C THR A 336 -6.00 -8.03 -9.25
N VAL A 337 -7.16 -7.38 -9.17
CA VAL A 337 -7.45 -6.16 -9.96
C VAL A 337 -6.58 -4.98 -9.51
N ARG A 338 -6.30 -4.85 -8.21
CA ARG A 338 -5.42 -3.79 -7.68
C ARG A 338 -4.01 -3.93 -8.24
N GLU A 339 -3.44 -5.13 -8.22
CA GLU A 339 -2.06 -5.40 -8.66
C GLU A 339 -1.87 -5.14 -10.16
N GLN A 340 -2.88 -5.47 -10.97
CA GLN A 340 -2.89 -5.10 -12.39
C GLN A 340 -2.89 -3.58 -12.62
N LEU A 341 -3.48 -2.81 -11.71
CA LEU A 341 -3.64 -1.35 -11.83
C LEU A 341 -2.52 -0.55 -11.15
N GLU A 342 -1.84 -1.12 -10.16
CA GLU A 342 -0.83 -0.44 -9.34
C GLU A 342 0.33 0.15 -10.16
N PRO A 343 0.90 -0.53 -11.18
CA PRO A 343 1.98 0.04 -11.99
C PRO A 343 1.59 1.33 -12.74
N ARG A 344 0.30 1.50 -13.09
CA ARG A 344 -0.18 2.63 -13.89
C ARG A 344 -0.73 3.77 -13.05
N LEU A 345 -1.42 3.43 -11.96
CA LEU A 345 -2.19 4.39 -11.16
C LEU A 345 -1.55 4.70 -9.81
N GLY A 346 -0.52 3.94 -9.42
CA GLY A 346 0.05 3.97 -8.07
C GLY A 346 -0.87 3.31 -7.03
N LYS A 347 -0.29 3.04 -5.86
CA LYS A 347 -0.89 2.17 -4.84
C LYS A 347 -2.29 2.59 -4.35
N TRP A 348 -2.49 3.88 -4.07
CA TRP A 348 -3.78 4.32 -3.50
C TRP A 348 -4.89 4.50 -4.54
N PRO A 349 -4.65 5.13 -5.70
CA PRO A 349 -5.67 5.22 -6.75
C PRO A 349 -6.05 3.85 -7.32
N ALA A 350 -5.08 2.93 -7.49
CA ALA A 350 -5.34 1.55 -7.91
C ALA A 350 -6.31 0.82 -6.97
N ALA A 351 -6.13 0.97 -5.65
CA ALA A 351 -7.01 0.37 -4.65
C ALA A 351 -8.46 0.89 -4.75
N ILE A 352 -8.67 2.20 -4.94
CA ILE A 352 -10.03 2.75 -5.09
C ILE A 352 -10.71 2.21 -6.35
N VAL A 353 -9.99 2.23 -7.48
CA VAL A 353 -10.53 1.77 -8.77
C VAL A 353 -10.81 0.27 -8.74
N ALA A 354 -9.92 -0.53 -8.15
CA ALA A 354 -10.11 -1.96 -7.98
C ALA A 354 -11.35 -2.28 -7.12
N ALA A 355 -11.47 -1.64 -5.96
CA ALA A 355 -12.63 -1.80 -5.09
C ALA A 355 -13.94 -1.43 -5.80
N ALA A 356 -13.96 -0.32 -6.53
CA ALA A 356 -15.13 0.10 -7.29
C ALA A 356 -15.49 -0.86 -8.43
N ARG A 357 -14.49 -1.42 -9.14
CA ARG A 357 -14.72 -2.37 -10.24
C ARG A 357 -15.26 -3.69 -9.74
N VAL A 358 -14.65 -4.25 -8.69
CA VAL A 358 -15.05 -5.54 -8.13
C VAL A 358 -16.45 -5.45 -7.51
N LEU A 359 -16.71 -4.46 -6.65
CA LEU A 359 -18.02 -4.31 -6.00
C LEU A 359 -19.18 -3.97 -6.96
N ARG A 360 -18.88 -3.45 -8.16
CA ARG A 360 -19.90 -3.24 -9.21
C ARG A 360 -20.27 -4.53 -9.93
N ARG A 361 -19.37 -5.51 -9.97
CA ARG A 361 -19.54 -6.77 -10.71
C ARG A 361 -19.84 -7.96 -9.81
N SER A 362 -19.61 -7.81 -8.51
CA SER A 362 -19.85 -8.85 -7.52
C SER A 362 -21.09 -8.52 -6.69
N ASP A 363 -21.81 -9.56 -6.29
CA ASP A 363 -22.83 -9.49 -5.25
C ASP A 363 -22.24 -9.88 -3.88
N PRO A 364 -22.96 -9.72 -2.76
CA PRO A 364 -22.53 -10.24 -1.45
C PRO A 364 -22.56 -11.79 -1.35
N VAL A 365 -21.72 -12.39 -0.50
CA VAL A 365 -21.71 -13.84 -0.22
C VAL A 365 -22.68 -14.08 0.92
N ARG A 366 -23.51 -15.11 0.85
CA ARG A 366 -24.23 -15.62 2.01
C ARG A 366 -23.32 -16.59 2.75
N VAL A 367 -23.00 -16.27 4.00
CA VAL A 367 -22.21 -17.14 4.89
C VAL A 367 -22.96 -17.36 6.19
N GLU A 368 -22.75 -18.49 6.85
CA GLU A 368 -23.17 -18.71 8.23
C GLU A 368 -21.93 -18.73 9.11
N ILE A 369 -21.88 -17.83 10.09
CA ILE A 369 -20.77 -17.70 11.05
C ILE A 369 -21.30 -18.23 12.38
N ASP A 370 -20.76 -19.36 12.84
CA ASP A 370 -21.22 -20.07 14.05
C ASP A 370 -22.75 -20.27 14.08
N GLY A 371 -23.30 -20.73 12.94
CA GLY A 371 -24.74 -20.98 12.75
C GLY A 371 -25.60 -19.74 12.55
N ARG A 372 -25.02 -18.53 12.51
CA ARG A 372 -25.76 -17.28 12.25
C ARG A 372 -25.62 -16.87 10.79
N PRO A 373 -26.71 -16.85 9.99
CA PRO A 373 -26.64 -16.43 8.61
C PRO A 373 -26.35 -14.93 8.51
N VAL A 374 -25.39 -14.57 7.66
CA VAL A 374 -25.01 -13.19 7.37
C VAL A 374 -24.60 -13.05 5.90
N ALA A 375 -25.09 -11.99 5.26
CA ALA A 375 -24.58 -11.58 3.96
C ALA A 375 -23.34 -10.71 4.15
N VAL A 376 -22.23 -11.03 3.50
CA VAL A 376 -20.94 -10.34 3.62
C VAL A 376 -20.38 -9.96 2.25
N TRP A 377 -19.73 -8.80 2.16
CA TRP A 377 -18.83 -8.52 1.05
C TRP A 377 -17.55 -9.32 1.18
N THR A 378 -17.00 -9.40 2.40
CA THR A 378 -15.82 -10.21 2.70
C THR A 378 -15.77 -10.60 4.17
N LEU A 379 -15.19 -11.76 4.44
CA LEU A 379 -14.83 -12.27 5.76
C LEU A 379 -13.31 -12.48 5.76
N PHE A 380 -12.61 -11.91 6.75
CA PHE A 380 -11.20 -12.17 6.99
C PHE A 380 -11.01 -12.89 8.31
N VAL A 381 -10.07 -13.83 8.32
CA VAL A 381 -9.60 -14.50 9.52
C VAL A 381 -8.09 -14.36 9.54
N GLY A 382 -7.57 -13.56 10.47
CA GLY A 382 -6.14 -13.40 10.69
C GLY A 382 -5.65 -14.33 11.80
N ILE A 383 -4.42 -14.83 11.69
CA ILE A 383 -3.76 -15.59 12.75
C ILE A 383 -3.11 -14.60 13.72
N GLY A 384 -3.59 -14.59 14.96
CA GLY A 384 -3.18 -13.64 16.00
C GLY A 384 -3.88 -12.28 15.93
N PRO A 385 -3.68 -11.43 16.95
CA PRO A 385 -4.32 -10.12 17.03
C PRO A 385 -3.75 -9.14 15.99
N ASN A 386 -4.63 -8.35 15.37
CA ASN A 386 -4.23 -7.31 14.42
C ASN A 386 -4.76 -5.92 14.80
N ASP A 387 -4.27 -4.87 14.11
CA ASP A 387 -4.68 -3.48 14.36
C ASP A 387 -6.22 -3.33 14.28
N PRO A 388 -6.88 -2.79 15.33
CA PRO A 388 -8.32 -2.48 15.29
C PRO A 388 -8.68 -1.49 14.17
N GLY A 389 -7.71 -0.69 13.71
CA GLY A 389 -7.89 0.27 12.63
C GLY A 389 -7.72 -0.29 11.21
N THR A 390 -7.22 -1.50 11.05
CA THR A 390 -7.10 -2.14 9.74
C THR A 390 -8.41 -2.87 9.43
N ALA A 391 -8.68 -3.25 8.19
CA ALA A 391 -9.88 -4.02 7.85
C ALA A 391 -9.54 -5.39 7.25
N ALA A 392 -8.40 -5.48 6.57
CA ALA A 392 -7.78 -6.71 6.09
C ALA A 392 -6.34 -6.81 6.61
N PRO A 393 -6.09 -7.52 7.73
CA PRO A 393 -4.75 -7.69 8.26
C PRO A 393 -4.01 -8.80 7.51
N LEU A 394 -3.29 -8.43 6.46
CA LEU A 394 -2.51 -9.38 5.64
C LEU A 394 -1.25 -9.89 6.33
N GLN A 395 -0.80 -9.17 7.36
CA GLN A 395 0.41 -9.49 8.10
C GLN A 395 0.05 -9.66 9.57
N ARG A 396 0.34 -10.85 10.10
CA ARG A 396 0.24 -11.12 11.53
C ARG A 396 1.27 -10.28 12.30
N ARG A 397 0.96 -9.97 13.56
CA ARG A 397 1.83 -9.14 14.42
C ARG A 397 2.54 -9.91 15.50
N ARG A 398 1.85 -10.90 16.01
CA ARG A 398 2.33 -11.76 17.08
C ARG A 398 2.25 -13.21 16.63
N LEU A 399 3.09 -14.03 17.24
CA LEU A 399 3.36 -15.40 16.83
C LEU A 399 2.69 -16.42 17.74
N ASP A 400 2.24 -16.03 18.93
CA ASP A 400 2.05 -16.93 20.09
C ASP A 400 0.87 -16.54 21.00
N VAL A 401 -0.16 -15.88 20.45
CA VAL A 401 -1.27 -15.32 21.26
C VAL A 401 -2.45 -16.30 21.37
N GLY A 402 -2.52 -17.32 20.51
CA GLY A 402 -3.54 -18.36 20.58
C GLY A 402 -4.95 -17.89 20.23
N VAL A 403 -5.08 -16.90 19.34
CA VAL A 403 -6.38 -16.37 18.89
C VAL A 403 -6.42 -16.15 17.37
N LEU A 404 -7.60 -16.30 16.80
CA LEU A 404 -7.98 -15.84 15.47
C LEU A 404 -8.61 -14.45 15.59
N ASP A 405 -8.26 -13.54 14.69
CA ASP A 405 -8.89 -12.22 14.54
C ASP A 405 -9.84 -12.24 13.34
N VAL A 406 -11.13 -12.31 13.62
CA VAL A 406 -12.20 -12.46 12.62
C VAL A 406 -12.80 -11.09 12.32
N ARG A 407 -12.82 -10.70 11.05
CA ARG A 407 -13.32 -9.41 10.58
C ARG A 407 -14.38 -9.59 9.53
N VAL A 408 -15.56 -9.04 9.83
CA VAL A 408 -16.75 -9.21 9.00
C VAL A 408 -17.09 -7.89 8.34
N LEU A 409 -17.01 -7.84 7.01
CA LEU A 409 -17.57 -6.73 6.23
C LEU A 409 -18.96 -7.13 5.73
N ARG A 410 -20.00 -6.81 6.50
CA ARG A 410 -21.39 -7.10 6.15
C ARG A 410 -21.81 -6.45 4.83
N ALA A 411 -22.73 -7.12 4.14
CA ALA A 411 -23.42 -6.56 2.99
C ALA A 411 -24.13 -5.27 3.38
N GLY A 412 -24.07 -4.28 2.49
CA GLY A 412 -24.57 -2.93 2.73
C GLY A 412 -24.26 -2.04 1.53
N SER A 413 -24.29 -0.72 1.72
CA SER A 413 -24.03 0.22 0.61
C SER A 413 -22.67 -0.05 -0.06
N ARG A 414 -22.69 -0.21 -1.40
CA ARG A 414 -21.49 -0.41 -2.23
C ARG A 414 -20.46 0.72 -2.05
N THR A 415 -20.89 1.95 -1.77
CA THR A 415 -19.96 3.08 -1.54
C THR A 415 -19.19 2.92 -0.22
N ARG A 416 -19.85 2.43 0.84
CA ARG A 416 -19.20 2.09 2.12
C ARG A 416 -18.27 0.88 1.97
N ALA A 417 -18.66 -0.10 1.17
CA ALA A 417 -17.82 -1.26 0.86
C ALA A 417 -16.57 -0.83 0.08
N VAL A 418 -16.66 0.09 -0.90
CA VAL A 418 -15.50 0.63 -1.62
C VAL A 418 -14.54 1.33 -0.64
N GLY A 419 -15.09 2.15 0.25
CA GLY A 419 -14.28 2.82 1.27
C GLY A 419 -13.58 1.83 2.21
N SER A 420 -14.25 0.73 2.52
CA SER A 420 -13.72 -0.35 3.36
C SER A 420 -12.63 -1.14 2.63
N LEU A 421 -12.84 -1.51 1.36
CA LEU A 421 -11.93 -2.33 0.55
C LEU A 421 -10.70 -1.58 0.00
N ALA A 422 -10.69 -0.24 -0.02
CA ALA A 422 -9.56 0.53 -0.58
C ALA A 422 -8.28 0.52 0.31
N PHE A 423 -8.03 -0.56 1.02
CA PHE A 423 -7.14 -0.72 2.19
C PHE A 423 -5.75 -0.07 2.12
N GLY A 424 -5.44 0.72 3.16
CA GLY A 424 -4.12 1.22 3.51
C GLY A 424 -4.20 2.19 4.69
N ARG A 425 -3.26 2.17 5.66
CA ARG A 425 -3.34 3.02 6.89
C ARG A 425 -3.68 4.49 6.59
N ARG A 426 -3.09 5.05 5.53
CA ARG A 426 -3.31 6.44 5.09
C ARG A 426 -4.67 6.63 4.42
N THR A 427 -5.10 5.66 3.63
CA THR A 427 -6.40 5.62 2.96
C THR A 427 -7.54 5.55 3.95
N SER A 428 -7.44 4.65 4.93
CA SER A 428 -8.47 4.45 5.94
C SER A 428 -8.63 5.67 6.86
N ALA A 429 -7.56 6.44 7.08
CA ALA A 429 -7.64 7.70 7.83
C ALA A 429 -8.36 8.81 7.05
N VAL A 430 -8.10 8.91 5.74
CA VAL A 430 -8.78 9.88 4.86
C VAL A 430 -10.25 9.52 4.68
N LEU A 431 -10.56 8.24 4.46
CA LEU A 431 -11.93 7.77 4.22
C LEU A 431 -12.81 7.80 5.48
N ARG A 432 -12.24 7.61 6.69
CA ARG A 432 -12.94 7.85 7.96
C ARG A 432 -13.29 9.33 8.12
N ARG A 433 -12.38 10.23 7.76
CA ARG A 433 -12.64 11.68 7.81
C ARG A 433 -13.73 12.12 6.84
N LEU A 434 -13.89 11.42 5.72
CA LEU A 434 -14.96 11.64 4.75
C LEU A 434 -16.27 10.91 5.11
N ARG A 435 -16.35 10.23 6.27
CA ARG A 435 -17.50 9.39 6.71
C ARG A 435 -17.92 8.31 5.69
N VAL A 436 -16.99 7.88 4.83
CA VAL A 436 -17.23 6.82 3.82
C VAL A 436 -16.97 5.44 4.40
N LEU A 437 -16.15 5.35 5.46
CA LEU A 437 -15.94 4.13 6.23
C LEU A 437 -16.95 4.05 7.39
N PRO A 438 -17.51 2.87 7.70
CA PRO A 438 -18.24 2.67 8.95
C PRO A 438 -17.32 2.90 10.16
N ASP A 439 -17.87 3.44 11.25
CA ASP A 439 -17.11 3.79 12.46
C ASP A 439 -16.50 2.56 13.18
N ARG A 440 -17.05 1.37 12.93
CA ARG A 440 -16.52 0.08 13.40
C ARG A 440 -16.66 -0.99 12.31
N LEU A 441 -15.54 -1.59 11.92
CA LEU A 441 -15.60 -2.94 11.36
C LEU A 441 -15.97 -3.88 12.50
N GLU A 442 -16.87 -4.83 12.26
CA GLU A 442 -17.11 -5.88 13.23
C GLU A 442 -15.85 -6.76 13.28
N SER A 443 -15.15 -6.68 14.41
CA SER A 443 -14.00 -7.51 14.74
C SER A 443 -14.34 -8.34 15.97
N MET A 444 -14.09 -9.64 15.91
CA MET A 444 -14.20 -10.53 17.07
C MET A 444 -12.95 -11.42 17.13
N GLN A 445 -12.61 -11.84 18.34
CA GLN A 445 -11.57 -12.84 18.55
C GLN A 445 -12.21 -14.19 18.85
N ALA A 446 -11.67 -15.24 18.25
CA ALA A 446 -12.14 -16.61 18.45
C ALA A 446 -10.94 -17.56 18.50
N ARG A 447 -11.12 -18.76 19.07
CA ARG A 447 -10.12 -19.84 18.96
C ARG A 447 -10.43 -20.79 17.80
N GLU A 448 -11.70 -20.89 17.47
CA GLU A 448 -12.24 -21.69 16.40
C GLU A 448 -13.39 -20.92 15.77
N LEU A 449 -13.56 -21.06 14.47
CA LEU A 449 -14.64 -20.45 13.72
C LEU A 449 -15.15 -21.47 12.70
N GLU A 450 -16.46 -21.71 12.71
CA GLU A 450 -17.13 -22.47 11.66
C GLU A 450 -17.85 -21.52 10.71
N VAL A 451 -17.55 -21.67 9.42
CA VAL A 451 -18.11 -20.86 8.35
C VAL A 451 -18.72 -21.78 7.31
N VAL A 452 -20.04 -21.69 7.10
CA VAL A 452 -20.69 -22.32 5.94
C VAL A 452 -20.80 -21.28 4.85
N VAL A 453 -20.20 -21.52 3.70
CA VAL A 453 -20.28 -20.60 2.56
C VAL A 453 -21.26 -21.15 1.53
N HIS A 454 -22.28 -20.38 1.21
CA HIS A 454 -23.27 -20.76 0.20
C HIS A 454 -22.79 -20.32 -1.20
N PRO A 455 -22.78 -21.21 -2.20
CA PRO A 455 -22.31 -20.92 -3.54
C PRO A 455 -23.15 -19.84 -4.23
N ARG A 456 -22.51 -19.09 -5.14
CA ARG A 456 -23.17 -18.08 -5.96
C ARG A 456 -23.30 -18.57 -7.38
N HIS A 457 -24.52 -18.62 -7.92
CA HIS A 457 -24.76 -18.97 -9.34
C HIS A 457 -24.01 -20.25 -9.80
N GLY A 458 -23.89 -21.26 -8.94
CA GLY A 458 -23.17 -22.51 -9.23
C GLY A 458 -21.64 -22.42 -9.20
N GLN A 459 -21.04 -21.27 -8.88
CA GLN A 459 -19.60 -21.15 -8.69
C GLN A 459 -19.18 -21.60 -7.29
N PRO A 460 -18.06 -22.36 -7.18
CA PRO A 460 -17.51 -22.75 -5.90
C PRO A 460 -17.01 -21.54 -5.10
N PRO A 461 -17.34 -21.41 -3.82
CA PRO A 461 -16.74 -20.42 -2.96
C PRO A 461 -15.30 -20.84 -2.64
N GLY A 462 -14.34 -20.09 -3.17
CA GLY A 462 -12.94 -20.25 -2.78
C GLY A 462 -12.63 -19.51 -1.49
N PHE A 463 -11.98 -20.18 -0.54
CA PHE A 463 -11.20 -19.50 0.50
C PHE A 463 -9.84 -19.16 -0.10
N ALA A 464 -9.41 -17.92 0.04
CA ALA A 464 -8.03 -17.55 -0.23
C ALA A 464 -7.23 -17.53 1.09
N HIS A 465 -6.11 -18.23 1.15
CA HIS A 465 -5.22 -18.27 2.31
C HIS A 465 -3.78 -17.99 1.90
N ASP A 466 -3.08 -17.15 2.67
CA ASP A 466 -1.64 -16.81 2.46
C ASP A 466 -1.21 -16.45 1.03
N GLY A 467 -2.14 -15.95 0.21
CA GLY A 467 -1.90 -15.57 -1.19
C GLY A 467 -2.22 -16.65 -2.22
N GLU A 468 -2.62 -17.85 -1.78
CA GLU A 468 -3.15 -18.92 -2.63
C GLU A 468 -4.68 -18.94 -2.57
N VAL A 469 -5.33 -19.37 -3.66
CA VAL A 469 -6.78 -19.54 -3.72
C VAL A 469 -7.07 -21.03 -3.77
N ALA A 470 -7.65 -21.57 -2.70
CA ALA A 470 -8.20 -22.92 -2.71
C ALA A 470 -9.63 -22.84 -3.29
N VAL A 471 -9.88 -23.49 -4.42
CA VAL A 471 -11.19 -23.59 -5.05
C VAL A 471 -11.62 -25.05 -4.99
N GLU A 472 -12.74 -25.35 -4.32
CA GLU A 472 -13.25 -26.73 -4.16
C GLU A 472 -14.66 -26.92 -4.70
N ALA A 473 -15.08 -28.17 -4.90
CA ALA A 473 -16.45 -28.57 -5.28
C ALA A 473 -17.37 -28.78 -4.05
N PRO A 474 -18.72 -28.63 -4.18
CA PRO A 474 -19.62 -28.51 -3.02
C PRO A 474 -19.71 -29.76 -2.17
N ALA A 475 -19.73 -29.57 -0.84
CA ALA A 475 -20.19 -30.61 0.07
C ALA A 475 -21.70 -30.84 -0.11
N VAL A 476 -22.11 -32.11 -0.01
CA VAL A 476 -23.51 -32.54 -0.13
C VAL A 476 -24.33 -32.00 1.05
N ALA A 477 -25.57 -31.56 0.78
CA ALA A 477 -26.49 -31.04 1.79
C ALA A 477 -26.69 -32.05 2.96
N ASP A 478 -26.66 -31.58 4.21
CA ASP A 478 -26.95 -32.37 5.41
C ASP A 478 -28.21 -31.86 6.14
N ALA A 479 -28.69 -32.61 7.14
CA ALA A 479 -29.89 -32.28 7.90
C ALA A 479 -29.86 -30.92 8.65
N ARG A 480 -28.70 -30.27 8.75
CA ARG A 480 -28.49 -28.95 9.36
C ARG A 480 -28.33 -27.81 8.34
N SER A 481 -28.19 -28.10 7.04
CA SER A 481 -28.07 -27.10 5.98
C SER A 481 -28.81 -27.54 4.70
N PRO A 482 -30.04 -27.06 4.47
CA PRO A 482 -30.90 -27.52 3.36
C PRO A 482 -30.48 -27.01 1.97
N GLU A 483 -29.56 -26.05 1.88
CA GLU A 483 -28.92 -25.63 0.63
C GLU A 483 -27.49 -26.23 0.54
N PRO A 484 -26.99 -26.63 -0.65
CA PRO A 484 -25.61 -27.08 -0.81
C PRO A 484 -24.64 -25.98 -0.39
N GLY A 485 -23.83 -26.23 0.63
CA GLY A 485 -22.95 -25.23 1.25
C GLY A 485 -21.61 -25.83 1.63
N TYR A 486 -20.57 -25.01 1.63
CA TYR A 486 -19.20 -25.44 1.89
C TYR A 486 -18.87 -25.17 3.35
N ARG A 487 -18.97 -26.22 4.18
CA ARG A 487 -18.61 -26.14 5.60
C ARG A 487 -17.09 -26.06 5.73
N THR A 488 -16.62 -24.91 6.18
CA THR A 488 -15.21 -24.64 6.41
C THR A 488 -14.98 -24.33 7.88
N ARG A 489 -13.99 -24.96 8.47
CA ARG A 489 -13.62 -24.76 9.87
C ARG A 489 -12.20 -24.24 9.94
N ILE A 490 -12.00 -23.15 10.66
CA ILE A 490 -10.67 -22.63 10.95
C ILE A 490 -10.46 -22.58 12.46
N ARG A 491 -9.36 -23.15 12.93
CA ARG A 491 -8.99 -23.13 14.35
C ARG A 491 -7.54 -22.68 14.52
N ILE A 492 -7.26 -22.02 15.64
CA ILE A 492 -5.88 -21.74 16.04
C ILE A 492 -5.27 -22.99 16.66
N VAL A 493 -4.06 -23.33 16.24
CA VAL A 493 -3.24 -24.38 16.84
C VAL A 493 -2.04 -23.70 17.49
N PRO A 494 -2.05 -23.55 18.82
CA PRO A 494 -0.97 -22.85 19.50
C PRO A 494 0.33 -23.66 19.48
N ALA A 495 1.46 -22.96 19.44
CA ALA A 495 2.79 -23.57 19.51
C ALA A 495 2.98 -24.79 18.57
N ALA A 496 2.58 -24.63 17.31
CA ALA A 496 2.45 -25.72 16.35
C ALA A 496 3.66 -25.92 15.45
N LEU A 497 4.48 -24.88 15.26
CA LEU A 497 5.60 -24.91 14.32
C LEU A 497 6.83 -24.24 14.92
N ASP A 498 7.97 -24.92 14.89
CA ASP A 498 9.25 -24.35 15.27
C ASP A 498 9.86 -23.61 14.07
N VAL A 499 10.22 -22.34 14.25
CA VAL A 499 10.74 -21.46 13.19
C VAL A 499 12.02 -20.79 13.65
N TYR A 500 13.06 -20.77 12.82
CA TYR A 500 14.28 -20.04 13.12
C TYR A 500 14.02 -18.53 13.15
N ARG A 501 14.49 -17.88 14.22
CA ARG A 501 14.33 -16.45 14.49
C ARG A 501 15.65 -15.89 15.02
N PRO A 502 16.16 -14.78 14.49
CA PRO A 502 17.31 -14.11 15.09
C PRO A 502 16.93 -13.56 16.46
N ALA A 503 17.76 -13.78 17.48
CA ALA A 503 17.57 -13.17 18.79
C ALA A 503 17.45 -11.64 18.65
N SER A 504 16.54 -11.04 19.43
CA SER A 504 16.57 -9.58 19.60
C SER A 504 17.90 -9.21 20.25
N PRO A 505 18.58 -8.14 19.82
CA PRO A 505 19.75 -7.66 20.56
C PRO A 505 19.30 -7.42 22.00
N SER A 506 19.92 -8.13 22.93
CA SER A 506 19.81 -7.84 24.36
C SER A 506 20.16 -6.37 24.54
N VAL A 507 19.22 -5.62 25.12
CA VAL A 507 19.51 -4.27 25.59
C VAL A 507 20.31 -4.45 26.87
N GLU A 508 21.62 -4.64 26.73
CA GLU A 508 22.58 -4.40 27.83
C GLU A 508 22.80 -2.89 28.01
#